data_AF-A0A914SY55-F1
#
_entry.id   AF-A0A914SY55-F1
#
_cell.length_a   1.000
_cell.length_b   1.000
_cell.length_c   1.000
_cell.angle_alpha   90.00
_cell.angle_beta   90.00
_cell.angle_gamma   90.00
#
_symmetry.space_group_name_H-M   'P 1'
#
loop_
_entity.id
_entity.type
_entity.pdbx_description
1 polymer ?
#
loop_
_entity_poly.entity_id
_entity_poly.type
_entity_poly.pdbx_seq_one_letter_code
_entity_poly.pdbx_strand_id
1 'polypeptide(L)'
;MPMDILPNFDPCQTCDFIVARAEHHFKPNETATQLQARLDFECQQLGHFQGQNASDHCKKIIDNNIQTIYSDIKAGKRPHQICFDIGECASPTGALFTGMPPTGFPSRAPKAIPDIFARPHDPCRTCEFIIGRAEFHIHNGNVPDEKRLLRELEHECIQLAHTEGDQASVACLNIIQKDIDMIYNDIKSGKHPRQICEDMGECHARTGGTDVPPPTTNGPIMASTTVPSMLKKLLNIFH
;
A
#
# COMPACT_ATOMS: atom_id res chain seq x y z
N MET A 1 -11.80 -22.96 17.53
CA MET A 1 -12.67 -21.76 17.53
C MET A 1 -12.38 -21.03 16.23
N PRO A 2 -13.36 -20.77 15.35
CA PRO A 2 -13.08 -20.23 14.03
C PRO A 2 -12.59 -18.78 14.11
N MET A 3 -11.56 -18.50 13.33
CA MET A 3 -10.81 -17.25 13.20
C MET A 3 -11.41 -16.44 12.05
N ASP A 4 -12.48 -15.66 12.29
CA ASP A 4 -13.05 -14.81 11.24
C ASP A 4 -13.69 -13.55 11.82
N ILE A 5 -12.89 -12.49 12.03
CA ILE A 5 -13.28 -11.09 11.76
C ILE A 5 -11.99 -10.32 11.40
N LEU A 6 -11.51 -10.47 10.16
CA LEU A 6 -10.70 -9.46 9.46
C LEU A 6 -11.68 -8.45 8.83
N PRO A 7 -11.29 -7.18 8.57
CA PRO A 7 -12.16 -6.24 7.87
C PRO A 7 -12.53 -6.88 6.52
N ASN A 8 -13.82 -6.84 6.19
CA ASN A 8 -14.42 -7.56 5.06
C ASN A 8 -13.49 -7.61 3.85
N PHE A 9 -13.05 -8.80 3.50
CA PHE A 9 -12.45 -9.08 2.22
C PHE A 9 -13.47 -8.73 1.13
N ASP A 10 -13.20 -7.66 0.37
CA ASP A 10 -14.04 -7.21 -0.73
C ASP A 10 -13.31 -7.51 -2.06
N PRO A 11 -13.81 -8.48 -2.85
CA PRO A 11 -13.28 -8.81 -4.17
C PRO A 11 -13.18 -7.59 -5.10
N CYS A 12 -14.17 -6.70 -5.05
CA CYS A 12 -14.23 -5.52 -5.89
C CYS A 12 -13.13 -4.51 -5.50
N GLN A 13 -12.91 -4.27 -4.20
CA GLN A 13 -11.82 -3.40 -3.73
C GLN A 13 -10.44 -3.98 -4.07
N THR A 14 -10.29 -5.31 -3.97
CA THR A 14 -9.04 -5.99 -4.35
C THR A 14 -8.76 -5.80 -5.84
N CYS A 15 -9.79 -5.94 -6.67
CA CYS A 15 -9.69 -5.69 -8.10
C CYS A 15 -9.37 -4.22 -8.41
N ASP A 16 -10.11 -3.27 -7.82
CA ASP A 16 -9.90 -1.84 -8.03
C ASP A 16 -8.47 -1.45 -7.71
N PHE A 17 -7.95 -1.95 -6.58
CA PHE A 17 -6.56 -1.74 -6.19
C PHE A 17 -5.60 -2.26 -7.26
N ILE A 18 -5.68 -3.55 -7.63
CA ILE A 18 -4.68 -4.15 -8.52
C ILE A 18 -4.75 -3.58 -9.94
N VAL A 19 -5.94 -3.22 -10.43
CA VAL A 19 -6.09 -2.61 -11.76
C VAL A 19 -5.63 -1.15 -11.75
N ALA A 20 -5.86 -0.40 -10.67
CA ALA A 20 -5.28 0.94 -10.53
C ALA A 20 -3.74 0.90 -10.50
N ARG A 21 -3.15 -0.13 -9.86
CA ARG A 21 -1.70 -0.39 -9.93
C ARG A 21 -1.26 -0.67 -11.35
N ALA A 22 -2.00 -1.52 -12.07
CA ALA A 22 -1.72 -1.84 -13.46
C ALA A 22 -1.70 -0.58 -14.34
N GLU A 23 -2.68 0.30 -14.19
CA GLU A 23 -2.79 1.56 -14.93
C GLU A 23 -1.63 2.53 -14.61
N HIS A 24 -1.33 2.76 -13.31
CA HIS A 24 -0.26 3.69 -12.89
C HIS A 24 1.11 3.30 -13.43
N HIS A 25 1.38 2.00 -13.52
CA HIS A 25 2.66 1.46 -13.97
C HIS A 25 2.67 1.01 -15.43
N PHE A 26 1.57 1.22 -16.15
CA PHE A 26 1.42 0.70 -17.52
C PHE A 26 2.46 1.33 -18.46
N LYS A 27 3.21 0.50 -19.17
CA LYS A 27 4.16 0.97 -20.18
C LYS A 27 3.61 0.77 -21.60
N PRO A 28 3.75 1.75 -22.51
CA PRO A 28 3.20 1.68 -23.86
C PRO A 28 3.64 0.45 -24.68
N ASN A 29 4.83 -0.09 -24.42
CA ASN A 29 5.44 -1.20 -25.17
C ASN A 29 5.56 -2.49 -24.34
N GLU A 30 4.87 -2.59 -23.20
CA GLU A 30 4.88 -3.80 -22.37
C GLU A 30 3.89 -4.85 -22.89
N THR A 31 4.23 -6.13 -22.72
CA THR A 31 3.35 -7.27 -23.06
C THR A 31 2.43 -7.63 -21.89
N ALA A 32 1.34 -8.35 -22.18
CA ALA A 32 0.45 -8.85 -21.13
C ALA A 32 1.19 -9.72 -20.09
N THR A 33 2.19 -10.51 -20.51
CA THR A 33 3.00 -11.34 -19.59
C THR A 33 3.91 -10.51 -18.70
N GLN A 34 4.49 -9.42 -19.23
CA GLN A 34 5.31 -8.51 -18.42
C GLN A 34 4.43 -7.77 -17.39
N LEU A 35 3.22 -7.36 -17.80
CA LEU A 35 2.23 -6.81 -16.89
C LEU A 35 1.79 -7.86 -15.85
N GLN A 36 1.62 -9.13 -16.22
CA GLN A 36 1.26 -10.20 -15.29
C GLN A 36 2.28 -10.31 -14.15
N ALA A 37 3.56 -10.49 -14.49
CA ALA A 37 4.63 -10.62 -13.50
C ALA A 37 4.69 -9.42 -12.56
N ARG A 38 4.36 -8.24 -13.09
CA ARG A 38 4.28 -6.99 -12.34
C ARG A 38 3.13 -7.02 -11.32
N LEU A 39 1.95 -7.47 -11.74
CA LEU A 39 0.77 -7.55 -10.88
C LEU A 39 0.85 -8.72 -9.88
N ASP A 40 1.53 -9.81 -10.22
CA ASP A 40 1.79 -10.91 -9.29
C ASP A 40 2.61 -10.45 -8.07
N PHE A 41 3.58 -9.56 -8.32
CA PHE A 41 4.34 -8.90 -7.25
C PHE A 41 3.43 -8.01 -6.39
N GLU A 42 2.60 -7.16 -7.00
CA GLU A 42 1.63 -6.33 -6.28
C GLU A 42 0.69 -7.18 -5.40
N CYS A 43 0.23 -8.33 -5.90
CA CYS A 43 -0.58 -9.27 -5.14
C CYS A 43 0.16 -9.88 -3.95
N GLN A 44 1.46 -10.18 -4.10
CA GLN A 44 2.29 -10.61 -2.97
C GLN A 44 2.39 -9.50 -1.91
N GLN A 45 2.64 -8.26 -2.32
CA GLN A 45 2.71 -7.11 -1.42
C GLN A 45 1.39 -6.90 -0.68
N LEU A 46 0.26 -7.07 -1.35
CA LEU A 46 -1.06 -7.03 -0.71
C LEU A 46 -1.19 -8.09 0.40
N GLY A 47 -0.62 -9.28 0.21
CA GLY A 47 -0.60 -10.34 1.22
C GLY A 47 0.11 -9.95 2.51
N HIS A 48 1.16 -9.13 2.41
CA HIS A 48 1.83 -8.60 3.59
C HIS A 48 0.89 -7.74 4.43
N PHE A 49 -0.09 -7.04 3.83
CA PHE A 49 -0.99 -6.07 4.48
C PHE A 49 -2.40 -6.54 4.82
N GLN A 50 -3.02 -7.29 3.92
CA GLN A 50 -4.39 -7.75 4.06
C GLN A 50 -4.48 -9.25 4.36
N GLY A 51 -3.34 -9.94 4.40
CA GLY A 51 -3.23 -11.36 4.68
C GLY A 51 -3.27 -12.22 3.42
N GLN A 52 -2.97 -13.52 3.57
CA GLN A 52 -2.77 -14.43 2.45
C GLN A 52 -4.02 -14.57 1.56
N ASN A 53 -5.23 -14.55 2.13
CA ASN A 53 -6.47 -14.62 1.35
C ASN A 53 -6.59 -13.48 0.33
N ALA A 54 -6.16 -12.27 0.68
CA ALA A 54 -6.16 -11.12 -0.24
C ALA A 54 -5.12 -11.30 -1.35
N SER A 55 -3.91 -11.79 -1.02
CA SER A 55 -2.89 -12.15 -2.02
C SER A 55 -3.40 -13.21 -2.98
N ASP A 56 -4.02 -14.27 -2.47
CA ASP A 56 -4.48 -15.41 -3.27
C ASP A 56 -5.63 -15.01 -4.20
N HIS A 57 -6.56 -14.17 -3.72
CA HIS A 57 -7.62 -13.65 -4.57
C HIS A 57 -7.07 -12.70 -5.63
N CYS A 58 -6.17 -11.78 -5.26
CA CYS A 58 -5.52 -10.89 -6.19
C CYS A 58 -4.83 -11.69 -7.31
N LYS A 59 -4.06 -12.73 -6.97
CA LYS A 59 -3.43 -13.61 -7.95
C LYS A 59 -4.45 -14.27 -8.88
N LYS A 60 -5.57 -14.78 -8.34
CA LYS A 60 -6.65 -15.36 -9.16
C LYS A 60 -7.26 -14.35 -10.14
N ILE A 61 -7.46 -13.09 -9.72
CA ILE A 61 -7.93 -12.03 -10.62
C ILE A 61 -6.95 -11.89 -11.79
N ILE A 62 -5.65 -11.81 -11.51
CA ILE A 62 -4.62 -11.64 -12.52
C ILE A 62 -4.52 -12.84 -13.46
N ASP A 63 -4.36 -14.05 -12.90
CA ASP A 63 -4.18 -15.28 -13.68
C ASP A 63 -5.34 -15.54 -14.65
N ASN A 64 -6.57 -15.24 -14.21
CA ASN A 64 -7.77 -15.49 -15.01
C ASN A 64 -8.06 -14.38 -16.03
N ASN A 65 -7.65 -13.14 -15.75
CA ASN A 65 -8.14 -11.97 -16.48
C ASN A 65 -7.06 -11.09 -17.11
N ILE A 66 -5.78 -11.48 -17.05
CA ILE A 66 -4.68 -10.62 -17.53
C ILE A 66 -4.85 -10.12 -18.96
N GLN A 67 -5.37 -10.94 -19.87
CA GLN A 67 -5.58 -10.53 -21.26
C GLN A 67 -6.63 -9.41 -21.37
N THR A 68 -7.73 -9.54 -20.62
CA THR A 68 -8.79 -8.53 -20.54
C THR A 68 -8.27 -7.25 -19.90
N ILE A 69 -7.64 -7.36 -18.72
CA ILE A 69 -7.03 -6.23 -17.99
C ILE A 69 -6.07 -5.47 -18.90
N TYR A 70 -5.16 -6.18 -19.59
CA TYR A 70 -4.20 -5.57 -20.51
C TYR A 70 -4.89 -4.85 -21.67
N SER A 71 -5.86 -5.49 -22.33
CA SER A 71 -6.57 -4.89 -23.46
C SER A 71 -7.39 -3.66 -23.08
N ASP A 72 -7.99 -3.69 -21.89
CA ASP A 72 -8.87 -2.63 -21.41
C ASP A 72 -8.09 -1.41 -20.92
N ILE A 73 -6.93 -1.62 -20.29
CA ILE A 73 -6.00 -0.52 -19.97
C ILE A 73 -5.51 0.15 -21.26
N LYS A 74 -5.18 -0.63 -22.31
CA LYS A 74 -4.82 -0.05 -23.62
C LYS A 74 -5.96 0.73 -24.27
N ALA A 75 -7.20 0.35 -23.99
CA ALA A 75 -8.39 1.07 -24.44
C ALA A 75 -8.72 2.30 -23.56
N GLY A 76 -7.95 2.55 -22.49
CA GLY A 76 -8.17 3.68 -21.58
C GLY A 76 -9.40 3.50 -20.68
N LYS A 77 -9.81 2.25 -20.40
CA LYS A 77 -10.88 2.00 -19.43
C LYS A 77 -10.38 2.28 -18.01
N ARG A 78 -11.26 2.86 -17.19
CA ARG A 78 -10.99 3.12 -15.77
C ARG A 78 -10.94 1.81 -14.97
N PRO A 79 -10.16 1.71 -13.89
CA PRO A 79 -10.00 0.48 -13.10
C PRO A 79 -11.31 -0.18 -12.69
N HIS A 80 -12.25 0.60 -12.16
CA HIS A 80 -13.55 0.07 -11.74
C HIS A 80 -14.39 -0.50 -12.88
N GLN A 81 -14.30 0.10 -14.08
CA GLN A 81 -14.99 -0.44 -15.24
C GLN A 81 -14.41 -1.80 -15.62
N ILE A 82 -13.08 -1.95 -15.59
CA ILE A 82 -12.39 -3.22 -15.87
C ILE A 82 -12.81 -4.27 -14.85
N CYS A 83 -12.86 -3.91 -13.56
CA CYS A 83 -13.27 -4.79 -12.48
C CYS A 83 -14.73 -5.23 -12.58
N PHE A 84 -15.61 -4.36 -13.07
CA PHE A 84 -16.97 -4.74 -13.45
C PHE A 84 -17.00 -5.69 -14.65
N ASP A 85 -16.23 -5.38 -15.70
CA ASP A 85 -16.21 -6.16 -16.94
C ASP A 85 -15.72 -7.61 -16.71
N ILE A 86 -14.82 -7.82 -15.74
CA ILE A 86 -14.32 -9.16 -15.35
C ILE A 86 -15.13 -9.81 -14.21
N GLY A 87 -16.17 -9.14 -13.71
CA GLY A 87 -17.13 -9.71 -12.74
C GLY A 87 -16.73 -9.63 -11.27
N GLU A 88 -15.66 -8.90 -10.91
CA GLU A 88 -15.26 -8.68 -9.52
C GLU A 88 -16.13 -7.61 -8.83
N CYS A 89 -16.62 -6.63 -9.60
CA CYS A 89 -17.52 -5.58 -9.13
C CYS A 89 -18.94 -5.77 -9.68
N ALA A 90 -19.96 -5.48 -8.85
CA ALA A 90 -21.36 -5.65 -9.23
C ALA A 90 -21.93 -4.53 -10.12
N SER A 91 -21.24 -3.38 -10.23
CA SER A 91 -21.69 -2.22 -10.99
C SER A 91 -20.54 -1.51 -11.73
N PRO A 92 -20.78 -0.92 -12.92
CA PRO A 92 -19.74 -0.26 -13.73
C PRO A 92 -19.35 1.12 -13.19
N THR A 93 -20.29 1.78 -12.53
CA THR A 93 -20.04 2.95 -11.71
C THR A 93 -19.89 2.43 -10.30
N GLY A 94 -18.66 2.29 -9.81
CA GLY A 94 -18.41 1.99 -8.41
C GLY A 94 -19.28 2.89 -7.57
N ALA A 95 -19.83 2.36 -6.49
CA ALA A 95 -20.77 3.09 -5.66
C ALA A 95 -20.16 4.44 -5.28
N LEU A 96 -20.42 5.47 -6.08
CA LEU A 96 -20.64 6.80 -5.58
C LEU A 96 -21.64 6.55 -4.47
N PHE A 97 -21.31 6.96 -3.26
CA PHE A 97 -22.23 6.96 -2.13
C PHE A 97 -23.51 7.74 -2.51
N THR A 98 -24.42 7.16 -3.29
CA THR A 98 -25.69 7.74 -3.73
C THR A 98 -26.85 7.20 -2.92
N GLY A 99 -26.54 6.61 -1.76
CA GLY A 99 -27.51 6.14 -0.77
C GLY A 99 -27.63 7.00 0.49
N MET A 100 -26.89 8.13 0.60
CA MET A 100 -27.14 9.08 1.69
C MET A 100 -28.14 10.17 1.23
N PRO A 101 -29.29 10.33 1.90
CA PRO A 101 -30.15 11.50 1.67
C PRO A 101 -29.39 12.80 2.02
N PRO A 102 -29.63 13.91 1.30
CA PRO A 102 -29.00 15.20 1.58
C PRO A 102 -29.73 15.86 2.74
N THR A 103 -29.53 15.36 3.95
CA THR A 103 -29.91 16.09 5.17
C THR A 103 -28.69 16.19 6.04
N GLY A 104 -28.20 17.42 6.20
CA GLY A 104 -26.97 17.75 6.90
C GLY A 104 -26.88 17.07 8.26
N PHE A 105 -25.84 16.26 8.43
CA PHE A 105 -25.43 15.80 9.74
C PHE A 105 -24.79 16.99 10.48
N PRO A 106 -25.21 17.29 11.71
CA PRO A 106 -24.47 18.23 12.55
C PRO A 106 -23.06 17.65 12.75
N SER A 107 -22.03 18.43 12.39
CA SER A 107 -20.62 18.14 12.69
C SER A 107 -20.43 18.07 14.20
N ARG A 108 -20.75 16.93 14.80
CA ARG A 108 -20.13 16.48 16.04
C ARG A 108 -19.04 15.52 15.61
N ALA A 109 -17.79 15.90 15.89
CA ALA A 109 -16.67 14.99 15.85
C ALA A 109 -17.10 13.66 16.52
N PRO A 110 -16.87 12.50 15.89
CA PRO A 110 -17.04 11.23 16.58
C PRO A 110 -16.24 11.30 17.86
N LYS A 111 -16.89 11.09 19.01
CA LYS A 111 -16.16 10.81 20.24
C LYS A 111 -15.29 9.59 19.93
N ALA A 112 -13.99 9.69 20.19
CA ALA A 112 -13.05 8.59 20.03
C ALA A 112 -13.66 7.33 20.66
N ILE A 113 -14.06 6.38 19.82
CA ILE A 113 -14.34 5.03 20.27
C ILE A 113 -12.95 4.47 20.60
N PRO A 114 -12.69 3.97 21.83
CA PRO A 114 -11.45 3.29 22.10
C PRO A 114 -11.34 2.15 21.10
N ASP A 115 -10.31 2.21 20.25
CA ASP A 115 -10.14 1.25 19.19
C ASP A 115 -9.61 -0.06 19.78
N ILE A 116 -10.54 -0.89 20.25
CA ILE A 116 -10.27 -2.24 20.78
C ILE A 116 -9.84 -3.19 19.65
N PHE A 117 -9.99 -2.77 18.38
CA PHE A 117 -9.68 -3.54 17.18
C PHE A 117 -8.59 -2.93 16.29
N ALA A 118 -7.97 -1.82 16.70
CA ALA A 118 -6.78 -1.28 16.03
C ALA A 118 -5.72 -2.36 16.03
N ARG A 119 -5.41 -2.90 14.85
CA ARG A 119 -4.16 -3.66 14.70
C ARG A 119 -3.03 -2.72 15.13
N PRO A 120 -2.17 -3.13 16.07
CA PRO A 120 -0.98 -2.35 16.38
C PRO A 120 -0.25 -2.07 15.07
N HIS A 121 0.05 -0.80 14.80
CA HIS A 121 0.89 -0.44 13.68
C HIS A 121 2.23 -1.15 13.84
N ASP A 122 2.60 -1.97 12.84
CA ASP A 122 3.85 -2.72 12.81
C ASP A 122 4.84 -2.00 11.88
N PRO A 123 5.86 -1.31 12.42
CA PRO A 123 6.84 -0.57 11.62
C PRO A 123 7.61 -1.47 10.65
N CYS A 124 7.88 -2.72 11.02
CA CYS A 124 8.59 -3.67 10.18
C CYS A 124 7.78 -3.98 8.92
N ARG A 125 6.47 -4.15 9.07
CA ARG A 125 5.55 -4.41 7.96
C ARG A 125 5.49 -3.23 6.98
N THR A 126 5.37 -2.01 7.50
CA THR A 126 5.38 -0.78 6.69
C THR A 126 6.70 -0.62 5.94
N CYS A 127 7.82 -0.92 6.61
CA CYS A 127 9.13 -0.91 5.98
C CYS A 127 9.26 -1.98 4.89
N GLU A 128 8.98 -3.26 5.18
CA GLU A 128 9.11 -4.36 4.22
C GLU A 128 8.27 -4.09 2.97
N PHE A 129 7.09 -3.48 3.14
CA PHE A 129 6.29 -3.03 2.02
C PHE A 129 6.99 -1.96 1.18
N ILE A 130 7.34 -0.81 1.77
CA ILE A 130 7.84 0.32 1.00
C ILE A 130 9.20 0.03 0.35
N ILE A 131 10.03 -0.79 1.00
CA ILE A 131 11.28 -1.28 0.42
C ILE A 131 11.01 -2.28 -0.71
N GLY A 132 10.02 -3.16 -0.57
CA GLY A 132 9.57 -4.00 -1.68
C GLY A 132 9.07 -3.19 -2.87
N ARG A 133 8.32 -2.10 -2.63
CA ARG A 133 7.93 -1.14 -3.69
C ARG A 133 9.16 -0.55 -4.35
N ALA A 134 10.14 -0.12 -3.56
CA ALA A 134 11.37 0.45 -4.07
C ALA A 134 12.16 -0.52 -4.96
N GLU A 135 12.28 -1.78 -4.52
CA GLU A 135 12.93 -2.85 -5.27
C GLU A 135 12.26 -3.07 -6.62
N PHE A 136 10.93 -3.17 -6.61
CA PHE A 136 10.14 -3.32 -7.82
C PHE A 136 10.32 -2.15 -8.78
N HIS A 137 10.32 -0.91 -8.29
CA HIS A 137 10.52 0.27 -9.10
C HIS A 137 11.89 0.25 -9.79
N ILE A 138 12.94 -0.10 -9.03
CA ILE A 138 14.33 -0.19 -9.51
C ILE A 138 14.47 -1.28 -10.57
N HIS A 139 14.01 -2.50 -10.29
CA HIS A 139 14.16 -3.64 -11.21
C HIS A 139 13.31 -3.52 -12.46
N ASN A 140 12.14 -2.89 -12.37
CA ASN A 140 11.31 -2.67 -13.54
C ASN A 140 11.76 -1.47 -14.39
N GLY A 141 12.88 -0.80 -14.07
CA GLY A 141 13.43 0.27 -14.89
C GLY A 141 12.55 1.54 -14.93
N ASN A 142 11.71 1.75 -13.91
CA ASN A 142 10.83 2.92 -13.81
C ASN A 142 11.51 4.13 -13.13
N VAL A 143 12.72 3.94 -12.61
CA VAL A 143 13.43 4.92 -11.77
C VAL A 143 14.93 4.89 -12.07
N PRO A 144 15.46 5.88 -12.80
CA PRO A 144 16.88 5.96 -13.09
C PRO A 144 17.72 6.46 -11.91
N ASP A 145 17.11 7.15 -10.93
CA ASP A 145 17.80 7.84 -9.84
C ASP A 145 16.96 7.88 -8.54
N GLU A 146 17.62 8.23 -7.43
CA GLU A 146 17.04 8.33 -6.08
C GLU A 146 15.87 9.33 -6.02
N LYS A 147 15.95 10.44 -6.77
CA LYS A 147 14.91 11.48 -6.75
C LYS A 147 13.62 11.00 -7.40
N ARG A 148 13.72 10.23 -8.49
CA ARG A 148 12.54 9.62 -9.09
C ARG A 148 11.98 8.55 -8.15
N LEU A 149 12.84 7.77 -7.50
CA LEU A 149 12.40 6.76 -6.54
C LEU A 149 11.63 7.40 -5.39
N LEU A 150 12.16 8.47 -4.79
CA LEU A 150 11.48 9.19 -3.72
C LEU A 150 10.06 9.60 -4.11
N ARG A 151 9.89 10.20 -5.29
CA ARG A 151 8.56 10.66 -5.75
C ARG A 151 7.57 9.52 -5.91
N GLU A 152 8.01 8.39 -6.45
CA GLU A 152 7.14 7.22 -6.59
C GLU A 152 6.76 6.67 -5.21
N LEU A 153 7.73 6.53 -4.31
CA LEU A 153 7.47 6.04 -2.95
C LEU A 153 6.62 7.01 -2.11
N GLU A 154 6.75 8.32 -2.29
CA GLU A 154 5.87 9.30 -1.64
C GLU A 154 4.41 9.10 -2.05
N HIS A 155 4.16 8.84 -3.34
CA HIS A 155 2.83 8.51 -3.83
C HIS A 155 2.32 7.19 -3.22
N GLU A 156 3.17 6.17 -3.13
CA GLU A 156 2.85 4.90 -2.45
C GLU A 156 2.46 5.11 -0.98
N CYS A 157 3.21 5.93 -0.24
CA CYS A 157 2.91 6.24 1.15
C CYS A 157 1.60 7.01 1.32
N ILE A 158 1.24 7.90 0.39
CA ILE A 158 -0.05 8.60 0.42
C ILE A 158 -1.20 7.60 0.21
N GLN A 159 -1.06 6.66 -0.73
CA GLN A 159 -2.08 5.63 -0.95
C GLN A 159 -2.26 4.73 0.28
N LEU A 160 -1.20 4.47 1.04
CA LEU A 160 -1.28 3.72 2.29
C LEU A 160 -2.21 4.39 3.32
N ALA A 161 -2.35 5.72 3.30
CA ALA A 161 -3.29 6.44 4.17
C ALA A 161 -4.73 5.99 3.95
N HIS A 162 -5.11 5.72 2.69
CA HIS A 162 -6.46 5.31 2.33
C HIS A 162 -6.79 3.90 2.84
N THR A 163 -5.78 3.05 2.98
CA THR A 163 -5.96 1.62 3.35
C THR A 163 -5.69 1.33 4.82
N GLU A 164 -4.72 2.02 5.43
CA GLU A 164 -4.23 1.73 6.78
C GLU A 164 -4.31 2.93 7.73
N GLY A 165 -4.78 4.08 7.24
CA GLY A 165 -4.94 5.31 8.01
C GLY A 165 -3.69 6.20 8.03
N ASP A 166 -3.87 7.43 8.48
CA ASP A 166 -2.86 8.50 8.40
C ASP A 166 -1.53 8.14 9.08
N GLN A 167 -1.57 7.37 10.18
CA GLN A 167 -0.36 6.99 10.91
C GLN A 167 0.58 6.10 10.08
N ALA A 168 0.04 5.17 9.30
CA ALA A 168 0.82 4.31 8.43
C ALA A 168 1.50 5.13 7.31
N SER A 169 0.76 6.08 6.73
CA SER A 169 1.30 7.01 5.73
C SER A 169 2.44 7.86 6.28
N VAL A 170 2.27 8.42 7.48
CA VAL A 170 3.31 9.22 8.15
C VAL A 170 4.55 8.38 8.45
N ALA A 171 4.38 7.15 8.96
CA ALA A 171 5.50 6.24 9.21
C ALA A 171 6.25 5.91 7.89
N CYS A 172 5.51 5.63 6.82
CA CYS A 172 6.05 5.36 5.50
C CYS A 172 6.86 6.56 4.95
N LEU A 173 6.31 7.77 5.04
CA LEU A 173 6.98 9.00 4.60
C LEU A 173 8.27 9.26 5.38
N ASN A 174 8.28 9.00 6.69
CA ASN A 174 9.47 9.17 7.53
C ASN A 174 10.59 8.21 7.11
N ILE A 175 10.27 6.96 6.78
CA ILE A 175 11.23 5.95 6.29
C ILE A 175 11.90 6.44 4.99
N ILE A 176 11.10 6.84 4.00
CA ILE A 176 11.66 7.15 2.67
C ILE A 176 12.36 8.50 2.62
N GLN A 177 11.88 9.52 3.34
CA GLN A 177 12.48 10.86 3.28
C GLN A 177 13.82 10.93 3.98
N LYS A 178 14.02 10.10 5.01
CA LYS A 178 15.26 10.05 5.77
C LYS A 178 16.35 9.26 5.07
N ASP A 179 15.97 8.16 4.40
CA ASP A 179 16.90 7.10 4.04
C ASP A 179 16.89 6.73 2.54
N ILE A 180 16.34 7.57 1.65
CA ILE A 180 16.21 7.26 0.21
C ILE A 180 17.53 6.86 -0.45
N ASP A 181 18.64 7.54 -0.13
CA ASP A 181 19.94 7.27 -0.71
C ASP A 181 20.45 5.88 -0.28
N MET A 182 20.26 5.52 0.99
CA MET A 182 20.61 4.19 1.50
C MET A 182 19.73 3.11 0.86
N ILE A 183 18.40 3.32 0.84
CA ILE A 183 17.43 2.39 0.25
C ILE A 183 17.80 2.10 -1.21
N TYR A 184 18.06 3.14 -2.00
CA TYR A 184 18.42 3.01 -3.42
C TYR A 184 19.72 2.21 -3.61
N ASN A 185 20.76 2.52 -2.83
CA ASN A 185 22.06 1.87 -2.96
C ASN A 185 22.06 0.42 -2.44
N ASP A 186 21.34 0.15 -1.36
CA ASP A 186 21.22 -1.19 -0.80
C ASP A 186 20.46 -2.15 -1.72
N ILE A 187 19.38 -1.68 -2.34
CA ILE A 187 18.66 -2.46 -3.36
C ILE A 187 19.56 -2.71 -4.57
N LYS A 188 20.27 -1.70 -5.06
CA LYS A 188 21.24 -1.88 -6.17
C LYS A 188 22.37 -2.84 -5.83
N SER A 189 22.71 -2.95 -4.55
CA SER A 189 23.69 -3.90 -4.03
C SER A 189 23.11 -5.31 -3.83
N GLY A 190 21.82 -5.52 -4.12
CA GLY A 190 21.15 -6.81 -4.04
C GLY A 190 20.69 -7.19 -2.63
N LYS A 191 20.61 -6.24 -1.69
CA LYS A 191 20.05 -6.53 -0.35
C LYS A 191 18.54 -6.78 -0.45
N HIS A 192 18.06 -7.77 0.30
CA HIS A 192 16.63 -8.06 0.37
C HIS A 192 15.87 -7.03 1.23
N PRO A 193 14.58 -6.74 0.93
CA PRO A 193 13.80 -5.74 1.64
C PRO A 193 13.82 -5.87 3.16
N ARG A 194 13.71 -7.10 3.67
CA ARG A 194 13.78 -7.37 5.10
C ARG A 194 15.14 -6.99 5.71
N GLN A 195 16.23 -7.33 5.04
CA GLN A 195 17.58 -7.01 5.53
C GLN A 195 17.77 -5.49 5.60
N ILE A 196 17.26 -4.75 4.61
CA ILE A 196 17.28 -3.29 4.61
C ILE A 196 16.48 -2.76 5.81
N CYS A 197 15.29 -3.31 6.07
CA CYS A 197 14.48 -2.91 7.21
C CYS A 197 15.09 -3.28 8.58
N GLU A 198 15.86 -4.35 8.66
CA GLU A 198 16.66 -4.70 9.84
C GLU A 198 17.82 -3.70 10.03
N ASP A 199 18.52 -3.33 8.95
CA ASP A 199 19.59 -2.31 8.96
C ASP A 199 19.05 -0.92 9.36
N MET A 200 17.80 -0.61 8.99
CA MET A 200 17.09 0.61 9.36
C MET A 200 16.55 0.59 10.81
N GLY A 201 16.54 -0.57 11.46
CA GLY A 201 15.99 -0.74 12.81
C GLY A 201 14.46 -0.77 12.87
N GLU A 202 13.78 -0.87 11.73
CA GLU A 202 12.32 -1.03 11.65
C GLU A 202 11.90 -2.48 11.92
N CYS A 203 12.76 -3.43 11.55
CA CYS A 203 12.57 -4.86 11.79
C CYS A 203 13.56 -5.39 12.82
N HIS A 204 13.10 -6.35 13.63
CA HIS A 204 13.97 -7.12 14.52
C HIS A 204 14.57 -8.30 13.75
N ALA A 205 15.86 -8.56 13.96
CA ALA A 205 16.53 -9.73 13.40
C ALA A 205 15.80 -11.02 13.82
N ARG A 206 15.55 -11.93 12.87
CA ARG A 206 14.89 -13.21 13.17
C ARG A 206 15.76 -14.05 14.11
N THR A 207 15.50 -13.99 15.41
CA THR A 207 15.86 -15.09 16.32
C THR A 207 14.86 -16.21 16.08
N GLY A 208 15.34 -17.37 15.64
CA GLY A 208 14.47 -18.48 15.25
C GLY A 208 13.56 -18.95 16.39
N GLY A 209 12.25 -19.06 16.09
CA GLY A 209 11.28 -19.83 16.86
C GLY A 209 10.53 -19.04 17.93
N THR A 210 9.23 -18.85 17.68
CA THR A 210 8.18 -18.41 18.62
C THR A 210 8.51 -17.22 19.51
N ASP A 211 8.15 -15.99 19.12
CA ASP A 211 7.87 -14.96 20.12
C ASP A 211 6.87 -13.93 19.60
N VAL A 212 5.72 -13.91 20.26
CA VAL A 212 4.87 -12.74 20.40
C VAL A 212 5.71 -11.68 21.11
N PRO A 213 5.83 -10.43 20.61
CA PRO A 213 6.58 -9.40 21.33
C PRO A 213 5.94 -9.20 22.72
N PRO A 214 6.74 -9.20 23.82
CA PRO A 214 6.21 -8.85 25.12
C PRO A 214 5.73 -7.38 25.11
N PRO A 215 4.68 -7.04 25.89
CA PRO A 215 4.26 -5.65 26.00
C PRO A 215 5.38 -4.86 26.68
N THR A 216 6.11 -4.04 25.93
CA THR A 216 7.10 -3.14 26.50
C THR A 216 6.38 -2.05 27.28
N THR A 217 6.39 -2.22 28.61
CA THR A 217 6.05 -1.21 29.59
C THR A 217 6.95 0.02 29.45
N ASN A 218 6.33 1.18 29.22
CA ASN A 218 6.75 2.53 29.61
C ASN A 218 8.26 2.76 29.81
N GLY A 219 8.93 3.21 28.75
CA GLY A 219 10.13 4.05 28.82
C GLY A 219 9.78 5.49 28.41
N PRO A 220 10.43 6.53 28.98
CA PRO A 220 9.93 7.89 28.91
C PRO A 220 9.97 8.45 27.47
N ILE A 221 8.85 9.04 27.08
CA ILE A 221 8.69 9.87 25.89
C ILE A 221 9.70 11.04 26.02
N MET A 222 10.81 10.95 25.32
CA MET A 222 11.59 12.14 24.99
C MET A 222 10.78 12.91 23.96
N ALA A 223 9.98 13.86 24.46
CA ALA A 223 9.28 14.84 23.66
C ALA A 223 10.31 15.70 22.92
N SER A 224 10.68 15.30 21.71
CA SER A 224 11.28 16.23 20.75
C SER A 224 10.15 16.91 20.00
N THR A 225 9.67 18.00 20.62
CA THR A 225 8.73 18.95 20.04
C THR A 225 9.45 19.74 18.97
N THR A 226 9.47 19.22 17.75
CA THR A 226 9.56 20.06 16.56
C THR A 226 8.94 19.32 15.39
N VAL A 227 7.65 19.57 15.17
CA VAL A 227 6.98 19.30 13.90
C VAL A 227 7.67 20.19 12.86
N PRO A 228 8.38 19.66 11.85
CA PRO A 228 8.86 20.50 10.76
C PRO A 228 7.64 21.06 10.02
N SER A 229 7.64 22.37 9.83
CA SER A 229 6.60 23.23 9.26
C SER A 229 6.18 22.92 7.80
N MET A 230 6.30 21.68 7.32
CA MET A 230 6.09 21.34 5.90
C MET A 230 4.73 20.70 5.59
N LEU A 231 4.00 20.20 6.60
CA LEU A 231 2.65 19.65 6.40
C LEU A 231 1.62 20.71 5.97
N LYS A 232 1.92 22.01 6.15
CA LYS A 232 1.08 23.12 5.67
C LYS A 232 1.24 23.43 4.18
N LYS A 233 2.25 22.91 3.48
CA LYS A 233 2.44 23.18 2.05
C LYS A 233 1.71 22.20 1.13
N LEU A 234 1.45 20.97 1.58
CA LEU A 234 0.76 19.97 0.75
C LEU A 234 -0.77 20.11 0.76
N LEU A 235 -1.35 20.72 1.80
CA LEU A 235 -2.79 21.02 1.87
C LEU A 235 -3.25 22.20 0.98
N ASN A 236 -2.33 22.94 0.35
CA ASN A 236 -2.64 24.08 -0.51
C ASN A 236 -2.59 23.79 -2.02
N ILE A 237 -2.46 22.51 -2.42
CA ILE A 237 -2.48 22.11 -3.84
C ILE A 237 -3.88 21.64 -4.29
N PHE A 238 -4.84 21.52 -3.35
CA PHE A 238 -6.25 21.26 -3.63
C PHE A 238 -7.10 22.51 -3.37
N HIS A 239 -6.94 23.54 -4.20
CA HIS A 239 -7.92 24.63 -4.34
C HIS A 239 -7.92 25.16 -5.78
#